data_AF-A0A7S3MBV1-F1
#
_entry.id   AF-A0A7S3MBV1-F1
#
_cell.length_a   1.000
_cell.length_b   1.000
_cell.length_c   1.000
_cell.angle_alpha   90.00
_cell.angle_beta   90.00
_cell.angle_gamma   90.00
#
_symmetry.space_group_name_H-M   'P 1'
#
loop_
_entity.id
_entity.type
_entity.pdbx_description
1 polymer ?
#
loop_
_entity_poly.entity_id
_entity_poly.type
_entity_poly.pdbx_seq_one_letter_code
_entity_poly.pdbx_strand_id
1 'polypeptide(L)'
;IETIAPIHLLAHPDKCLDASAKVVKVQECGSDPEKFALPVGGIGMIRREANRSQCLGVVLDPVAGASERIEVKDCSVVAGAIMQFVLPAGALGPVRWNYNPAKCLAVVVA
;
A
#
# COMPACT_ATOMS: atom_id res chain seq x y z
N ILE A 1 1.97 -14.26 9.26
CA ILE A 1 2.35 -14.93 8.00
C ILE A 1 2.17 -13.93 6.89
N GLU A 2 3.13 -13.82 5.96
CA GLU A 2 3.04 -12.90 4.82
C GLU A 2 2.98 -13.68 3.51
N THR A 3 2.28 -13.12 2.52
CA THR A 3 2.25 -13.60 1.14
C THR A 3 2.91 -12.58 0.24
N ILE A 4 3.74 -13.03 -0.70
CA ILE A 4 4.38 -12.18 -1.70
C ILE A 4 3.52 -12.18 -2.96
N ALA A 5 2.99 -11.03 -3.35
CA ALA A 5 2.15 -10.88 -4.54
C ALA A 5 2.13 -9.43 -5.05
N PRO A 6 1.85 -9.20 -6.35
CA PRO A 6 1.46 -7.88 -6.84
C PRO A 6 0.10 -7.48 -6.26
N ILE A 7 -0.17 -6.17 -6.18
CA ILE A 7 -1.47 -5.61 -5.81
C ILE A 7 -2.14 -5.08 -7.08
N HIS A 8 -3.29 -5.64 -7.44
CA HIS A 8 -4.06 -5.22 -8.61
C HIS A 8 -5.19 -4.25 -8.24
N LEU A 9 -5.56 -3.37 -9.18
CA LEU A 9 -6.80 -2.62 -9.06
C LEU A 9 -7.98 -3.54 -9.40
N LEU A 10 -8.94 -3.66 -8.50
CA LEU A 10 -10.10 -4.54 -8.72
C LEU A 10 -10.89 -4.17 -9.98
N ALA A 11 -11.00 -2.88 -10.29
CA ALA A 11 -11.69 -2.38 -11.49
C ALA A 11 -10.86 -2.49 -12.78
N HIS A 12 -9.54 -2.66 -12.66
CA HIS A 12 -8.59 -2.73 -13.78
C HIS A 12 -7.51 -3.79 -13.47
N PRO A 13 -7.82 -5.09 -13.63
CA PRO A 13 -6.90 -6.18 -13.26
C PRO A 13 -5.57 -6.18 -14.03
N ASP A 14 -5.52 -5.51 -15.17
CA ASP A 14 -4.33 -5.21 -15.97
C ASP A 14 -3.38 -4.19 -15.31
N LYS A 15 -3.88 -3.45 -14.31
CA LYS A 15 -3.13 -2.42 -13.60
C LYS A 15 -2.70 -2.86 -12.22
N CYS A 16 -1.43 -2.59 -11.92
CA CYS A 16 -0.77 -2.92 -10.68
C CYS A 16 -0.34 -1.66 -9.92
N LEU A 17 -0.32 -1.76 -8.60
CA LEU A 17 0.37 -0.82 -7.74
C LEU A 17 1.88 -0.94 -7.98
N ASP A 18 2.53 0.20 -8.23
CA ASP A 18 3.98 0.29 -8.38
C ASP A 18 4.56 1.22 -7.33
N ALA A 19 5.59 0.72 -6.66
CA ALA A 19 6.37 1.43 -5.65
C ALA A 19 7.88 1.26 -5.92
N SER A 20 8.25 0.92 -7.16
CA SER A 20 9.65 0.75 -7.56
C SER A 20 10.45 2.06 -7.49
N ALA A 21 9.76 3.18 -7.75
CA ALA A 21 10.26 4.54 -7.56
C ALA A 21 9.97 5.09 -6.16
N LYS A 22 10.36 6.35 -5.90
CA LYS A 22 10.07 7.04 -4.63
C LYS A 22 8.58 7.41 -4.45
N VAL A 23 7.77 7.26 -5.50
CA VAL A 23 6.35 7.62 -5.52
C VAL A 23 5.54 6.36 -5.76
N VAL A 24 4.42 6.22 -5.05
CA VAL A 24 3.48 5.13 -5.24
C VAL A 24 2.47 5.53 -6.31
N LYS A 25 2.35 4.72 -7.35
CA LYS A 25 1.50 4.98 -8.51
C LYS A 25 0.82 3.70 -8.99
N VAL A 26 -0.04 3.85 -9.98
CA VAL A 26 -0.65 2.74 -10.71
C VAL A 26 -0.10 2.73 -12.13
N GLN A 27 0.26 1.56 -12.62
CA GLN A 27 0.73 1.36 -13.99
C GLN A 27 0.30 -0.01 -14.52
N GLU A 28 0.51 -0.24 -15.81
CA GLU A 28 0.38 -1.56 -16.42
C GLU A 28 1.28 -2.57 -15.69
N CYS A 29 0.75 -3.74 -15.34
CA CYS A 29 1.50 -4.75 -14.59
C CYS A 29 2.75 -5.25 -15.33
N GLY A 30 2.69 -5.34 -16.67
CA GLY A 30 3.77 -5.91 -17.47
C GLY A 30 4.06 -7.39 -17.16
N SER A 31 5.26 -7.85 -17.51
CA SER A 31 5.68 -9.25 -17.30
C SER A 31 6.28 -9.51 -15.90
N ASP A 32 6.74 -8.48 -15.21
CA ASP A 32 7.29 -8.56 -13.84
C ASP A 32 6.86 -7.36 -13.00
N PRO A 33 5.61 -7.36 -12.50
CA PRO A 33 5.09 -6.28 -11.66
C PRO A 33 5.81 -6.22 -10.32
N GLU A 34 5.85 -5.03 -9.71
CA GLU A 34 6.31 -4.86 -8.33
C GLU A 34 5.50 -5.77 -7.39
N LYS A 35 6.21 -6.53 -6.55
CA LYS A 35 5.62 -7.46 -5.58
C LYS A 35 5.74 -6.89 -4.18
N PHE A 36 4.75 -7.21 -3.38
CA PHE A 36 4.67 -6.79 -2.00
C PHE A 36 4.50 -8.01 -1.11
N ALA A 37 5.11 -7.96 0.06
CA ALA A 37 4.82 -8.88 1.13
C ALA A 37 3.66 -8.32 1.96
N LEU A 38 2.57 -9.08 1.96
CA LEU A 38 1.25 -8.71 2.44
C LEU A 38 0.94 -9.44 3.74
N PRO A 39 0.42 -8.76 4.78
CA PRO A 39 -0.01 -9.43 6.01
C PRO A 39 -1.31 -10.22 5.75
N VAL A 40 -1.20 -11.54 5.66
CA VAL A 40 -2.33 -12.41 5.30
C VAL A 40 -3.45 -12.31 6.34
N GLY A 41 -4.66 -11.94 5.89
CA GLY A 41 -5.89 -12.00 6.68
C GLY A 41 -5.94 -11.10 7.90
N GLY A 42 -5.14 -10.03 7.96
CA GLY A 42 -5.06 -9.21 9.15
C GLY A 42 -4.48 -7.81 8.97
N ILE A 43 -4.01 -7.28 10.09
CA ILE A 43 -3.39 -5.96 10.20
C ILE A 43 -1.89 -6.12 10.07
N GLY A 44 -1.26 -5.30 9.24
CA GLY A 44 0.20 -5.25 9.18
C GLY A 44 0.72 -4.27 8.14
N MET A 45 2.05 -4.23 8.00
CA MET A 45 2.69 -3.37 7.02
C MET A 45 2.70 -4.05 5.65
N ILE A 46 2.45 -3.27 4.60
CA ILE A 46 2.67 -3.71 3.22
C ILE A 46 4.11 -3.37 2.88
N ARG A 47 4.96 -4.39 2.77
CA ARG A 47 6.41 -4.23 2.53
C ARG A 47 6.71 -4.47 1.05
N ARG A 48 7.68 -3.73 0.51
CA ARG A 48 8.22 -4.01 -0.81
C ARG A 48 8.99 -5.32 -0.78
N GLU A 49 8.83 -6.16 -1.79
CA GLU A 49 9.60 -7.40 -1.89
C GLU A 49 11.05 -7.12 -2.29
N ALA A 50 11.26 -6.20 -3.23
CA ALA A 50 12.59 -5.78 -3.67
C ALA A 50 13.42 -5.14 -2.55
N ASN A 51 12.77 -4.60 -1.51
CA ASN A 51 13.45 -4.09 -0.31
C ASN A 51 12.54 -4.15 0.93
N ARG A 52 12.77 -5.14 1.78
CA ARG A 52 11.95 -5.45 2.96
C ARG A 52 12.07 -4.44 4.10
N SER A 53 13.05 -3.52 4.05
CA SER A 53 13.11 -2.37 4.96
C SER A 53 12.22 -1.21 4.51
N GLN A 54 11.60 -1.30 3.33
CA GLN A 54 10.69 -0.28 2.80
C GLN A 54 9.24 -0.75 2.82
N CYS A 55 8.37 0.13 3.32
CA CYS A 55 6.95 -0.10 3.54
C CYS A 55 6.13 1.00 2.85
N LEU A 56 4.89 0.66 2.49
CA LEU A 56 3.88 1.68 2.21
C LEU A 56 3.49 2.36 3.53
N GLY A 57 3.40 3.69 3.51
CA GLY A 57 2.97 4.48 4.65
C GLY A 57 2.14 5.68 4.23
N VAL A 58 1.20 6.08 5.08
CA VAL A 58 0.44 7.31 4.90
C VAL A 58 1.26 8.48 5.46
N VAL A 59 1.49 9.50 4.63
CA VAL A 59 2.06 10.77 5.06
C VAL A 59 0.93 11.76 5.28
N LEU A 60 0.92 12.35 6.48
CA LEU A 60 0.06 13.47 6.83
C LEU A 60 0.84 14.75 6.54
N ASP A 61 0.35 15.57 5.63
CA ASP A 61 0.90 16.90 5.44
C ASP A 61 0.37 17.81 6.59
N PRO A 62 1.23 18.53 7.32
CA PRO A 62 0.81 19.32 8.48
C PRO A 62 0.01 20.59 8.14
N VAL A 63 -0.12 20.95 6.86
CA VAL A 63 -0.83 22.16 6.43
C VAL A 63 -2.36 21.92 6.40
N ALA A 64 -3.14 22.88 6.92
CA ALA A 64 -4.61 22.82 6.85
C ALA A 64 -5.08 22.74 5.39
N GLY A 65 -5.72 21.62 5.02
CA GLY A 65 -6.07 21.27 3.62
C GLY A 65 -5.23 20.14 3.02
N ALA A 66 -4.32 19.57 3.79
CA ALA A 66 -3.44 18.46 3.45
C ALA A 66 -4.15 17.21 2.88
N SER A 67 -3.68 16.76 1.72
CA SER A 67 -4.02 15.45 1.16
C SER A 67 -3.21 14.37 1.87
N GLU A 68 -3.89 13.36 2.44
CA GLU A 68 -3.19 12.14 2.84
C GLU A 68 -2.73 11.40 1.59
N ARG A 69 -1.43 11.07 1.55
CA ARG A 69 -0.84 10.38 0.41
C ARG A 69 -0.05 9.18 0.85
N ILE A 70 0.00 8.19 -0.03
CA ILE A 70 0.77 6.97 0.17
C ILE A 70 2.18 7.23 -0.38
N GLU A 71 3.18 6.95 0.44
CA GLU A 71 4.59 7.02 0.06
C GLU A 71 5.33 5.75 0.47
N VAL A 72 6.49 5.53 -0.15
CA VAL A 72 7.46 4.54 0.31
C VAL A 72 8.26 5.14 1.47
N LYS A 73 8.27 4.47 2.61
CA LYS A 73 9.00 4.86 3.82
C LYS A 73 9.85 3.72 4.32
N ASP A 74 10.87 4.05 5.10
CA ASP A 74 11.57 3.04 5.89
C ASP A 74 10.62 2.52 6.98
N CYS A 75 10.46 1.20 7.05
CA CYS A 75 9.55 0.52 7.98
C CYS A 75 9.92 0.75 9.46
N SER A 76 11.16 1.14 9.75
CA SER A 76 11.66 1.40 11.11
C SER A 76 11.42 2.84 11.57
N VAL A 77 11.25 3.78 10.64
CA VAL A 77 11.17 5.22 10.95
C VAL A 77 9.85 5.58 11.65
N VAL A 78 8.77 4.84 11.42
CA VAL A 78 7.53 4.94 12.22
C VAL A 78 6.83 3.58 12.30
N ALA A 79 7.24 2.75 13.26
CA ALA A 79 6.52 1.52 13.61
C ALA A 79 5.21 1.84 14.35
N GLY A 80 4.26 2.49 13.69
CA GLY A 80 2.97 2.90 14.25
C GLY A 80 1.81 2.60 13.31
N ALA A 81 0.58 2.80 13.77
CA ALA A 81 -0.64 2.50 13.02
C ALA A 81 -0.73 3.22 11.66
N ILE A 82 0.06 4.28 11.43
CA ILE A 82 0.09 5.02 10.15
C ILE A 82 0.69 4.21 8.99
N MET A 83 1.51 3.19 9.26
CA MET A 83 2.10 2.28 8.27
C MET A 83 1.40 0.92 8.20
N GLN A 84 0.36 0.72 9.01
CA GLN A 84 -0.38 -0.54 9.06
C GLN A 84 -1.66 -0.43 8.24
N PHE A 85 -1.98 -1.52 7.56
CA PHE A 85 -3.18 -1.67 6.75
C PHE A 85 -3.92 -2.94 7.17
N VAL A 86 -5.23 -2.89 7.05
CA VAL A 86 -6.12 -4.05 7.19
C VAL A 86 -6.34 -4.60 5.78
N LEU A 87 -5.91 -5.83 5.55
CA LEU A 87 -6.15 -6.52 4.28
C LEU A 87 -7.45 -7.35 4.34
N PRO A 88 -8.15 -7.51 3.21
CA PRO A 88 -9.32 -8.38 3.15
C PRO A 88 -8.93 -9.85 3.38
N ALA A 89 -9.78 -10.59 4.10
CA ALA A 89 -9.53 -12.00 4.40
C ALA A 89 -9.49 -12.90 3.15
N GLY A 90 -10.12 -12.49 2.04
CA GLY A 90 -10.26 -13.28 0.81
C GLY A 90 -9.40 -12.83 -0.37
N ALA A 91 -8.27 -12.15 -0.14
CA ALA A 91 -7.38 -11.53 -1.14
C ALA A 91 -7.98 -10.42 -2.01
N LEU A 92 -9.31 -10.35 -2.12
CA LEU A 92 -10.06 -9.33 -2.84
C LEU A 92 -10.85 -8.47 -1.85
N GLY A 93 -10.80 -7.15 -2.07
CA GLY A 93 -11.53 -6.18 -1.26
C GLY A 93 -10.70 -4.93 -0.94
N PRO A 94 -11.27 -4.00 -0.15
CA PRO A 94 -10.60 -2.75 0.18
C PRO A 94 -9.43 -2.99 1.13
N VAL A 95 -8.28 -2.42 0.80
CA VAL A 95 -7.17 -2.25 1.74
C VAL A 95 -7.45 -1.01 2.57
N ARG A 96 -7.70 -1.18 3.87
CA ARG A 96 -8.07 -0.08 4.77
C ARG A 96 -6.87 0.39 5.57
N TRP A 97 -6.82 1.68 5.86
CA TRP A 97 -5.80 2.22 6.74
C TRP A 97 -6.08 1.85 8.20
N ASN A 98 -5.12 1.26 8.91
CA ASN A 98 -5.35 0.79 10.27
C ASN A 98 -5.62 1.95 11.26
N TYR A 99 -4.93 3.09 11.09
CA TYR A 99 -5.12 4.26 11.95
C TYR A 99 -6.48 4.94 11.73
N ASN A 100 -7.05 4.87 10.52
CA ASN A 100 -8.39 5.36 10.22
C ASN A 100 -9.15 4.37 9.32
N PRO A 101 -9.84 3.37 9.91
CA PRO A 101 -10.50 2.30 9.16
C PRO A 101 -11.65 2.74 8.23
N ALA A 102 -12.11 3.99 8.35
CA ALA A 102 -13.06 4.59 7.42
C ALA A 102 -12.41 4.96 6.08
N LYS A 103 -11.06 5.04 6.02
CA LYS A 103 -10.31 5.36 4.80
C LYS A 103 -9.74 4.08 4.15
N CYS A 104 -9.76 4.08 2.83
CA CYS A 104 -9.22 3.00 2.01
C CYS A 104 -8.07 3.53 1.14
N LEU A 105 -7.17 2.63 0.76
CA LEU A 105 -6.26 2.87 -0.36
C LEU A 105 -7.10 3.05 -1.63
N ALA A 106 -7.01 4.21 -2.26
CA ALA A 106 -7.75 4.54 -3.46
C ALA A 106 -6.85 5.25 -4.48
N VAL A 107 -7.23 5.12 -5.75
CA VAL A 107 -6.55 5.74 -6.88
C VAL A 107 -7.45 6.87 -7.35
N VAL A 108 -6.97 8.10 -7.21
CA VAL A 108 -7.66 9.29 -7.72
C VAL A 108 -7.11 9.62 -9.09
N VAL A 109 -7.98 9.61 -10.10
CA VAL A 109 -7.67 10.17 -11.42
C VAL A 109 -8.01 11.65 -11.34
N ALA A 110 -7.01 12.51 -11.56
CA ALA A 110 -7.17 13.95 -11.65
C ALA A 110 -7.65 14.36 -13.04
#